data_AF-A0A4Q6GZA3-F1
#
_entry.id   AF-A0A4Q6GZA3-F1
#
_cell.length_a   1.000
_cell.length_b   1.000
_cell.length_c   1.000
_cell.angle_alpha   90.00
_cell.angle_beta   90.00
_cell.angle_gamma   90.00
#
_symmetry.space_group_name_H-M   'P 1'
#
loop_
_entity.id
_entity.type
_entity.pdbx_description
1 polymer ?
#
loop_
_entity_poly.entity_id
_entity_poly.type
_entity_poly.pdbx_seq_one_letter_code
_entity_poly.pdbx_strand_id
1 'polypeptide(L)'
;MEMTRRRFLGAAGAMTTLTLWPTLGMASANETRMLVVLLRGGMDGLHVLVPRDDPAHARLRGALVPPDTLKLDADFALHPSLVFARELFARRQLLPVVAIAPPYRQRSHFEAQDCVENGTARPSGSSSGWMNRCAASLGGNGALSLTTVMPLIMRGPGEATTWSPPLPEAVNPILLQRLQTLYSADPVLAASFARALDAQQMGMEGGKGGRLPQAMASAARFMSQAGGARIAFVEDSGWDTHSNQTAVLARKLKELDAGMRGFHDGMGPRWKQTVVVVATEFGRTAAANGTGGTDHGTGGLALLAGGAVNGGRVAGDWPGLSASALNEGRDLRATSDLRALFKGVLATHLGMSEAVLEASIFPASREVPAMEGLLS
;
A
#
# COMPACT_ATOMS: atom_id res chain seq x y z
N MET A 1 -36.27 -52.61 15.63
CA MET A 1 -34.83 -52.82 15.80
C MET A 1 -34.51 -52.55 17.27
N GLU A 2 -34.22 -53.58 18.06
CA GLU A 2 -34.05 -53.42 19.52
C GLU A 2 -32.76 -52.66 19.86
N MET A 3 -32.90 -51.60 20.65
CA MET A 3 -31.78 -50.82 21.20
C MET A 3 -31.14 -51.58 22.35
N THR A 4 -29.96 -52.15 22.13
CA THR A 4 -29.19 -52.81 23.19
C THR A 4 -28.36 -51.78 23.97
N ARG A 5 -28.20 -51.99 25.30
CA ARG A 5 -27.41 -51.09 26.19
C ARG A 5 -26.00 -50.80 25.64
N ARG A 6 -25.40 -51.76 24.93
CA ARG A 6 -24.07 -51.64 24.32
C ARG A 6 -24.05 -50.69 23.11
N ARG A 7 -25.14 -50.63 22.33
CA ARG A 7 -25.30 -49.67 21.22
C ARG A 7 -25.65 -48.27 21.73
N PHE A 8 -26.44 -48.16 22.80
CA PHE A 8 -26.74 -46.87 23.44
C PHE A 8 -25.47 -46.22 24.04
N LEU A 9 -24.64 -46.98 24.75
CA LEU A 9 -23.37 -46.47 25.29
C LEU A 9 -22.35 -46.13 24.19
N GLY A 10 -22.32 -46.90 23.10
CA GLY A 10 -21.50 -46.58 21.93
C GLY A 10 -21.93 -45.28 21.23
N ALA A 11 -23.25 -45.05 21.10
CA ALA A 11 -23.79 -43.82 20.52
C ALA A 11 -23.61 -42.60 21.43
N ALA A 12 -23.76 -42.76 22.75
CA ALA A 12 -23.56 -41.68 23.73
C ALA A 12 -22.07 -41.27 23.87
N GLY A 13 -21.14 -42.23 23.71
CA GLY A 13 -19.70 -41.94 23.67
C GLY A 13 -19.28 -41.15 22.43
N ALA A 14 -19.83 -41.46 21.26
CA ALA A 14 -19.55 -40.73 20.02
C ALA A 14 -20.11 -39.28 20.02
N MET A 15 -21.24 -39.06 20.71
CA MET A 15 -21.84 -37.72 20.87
C MET A 15 -21.09 -36.83 21.87
N THR A 16 -20.41 -37.42 22.87
CA THR A 16 -19.64 -36.65 23.87
C THR A 16 -18.23 -36.30 23.40
N THR A 17 -17.66 -37.02 22.42
CA THR A 17 -16.39 -36.64 21.80
C THR A 17 -16.50 -35.48 20.81
N LEU A 18 -17.70 -35.22 20.26
CA LEU A 18 -17.93 -34.09 19.34
C LEU A 18 -18.25 -32.77 20.06
N THR A 19 -18.59 -32.80 21.35
CA THR A 19 -18.88 -31.60 22.15
C THR A 19 -17.70 -31.15 23.02
N LEU A 20 -16.62 -31.94 23.08
CA LEU A 20 -15.41 -31.67 23.87
C LEU A 20 -14.19 -31.32 23.01
N TRP A 21 -14.34 -31.18 21.69
CA TRP A 21 -13.41 -30.34 20.98
C TRP A 21 -13.76 -28.90 21.29
N PRO A 22 -12.91 -28.14 22.03
CA PRO A 22 -13.02 -26.71 21.95
C PRO A 22 -12.85 -26.43 20.46
N THR A 23 -13.86 -25.85 19.84
CA THR A 23 -13.59 -24.94 18.75
C THR A 23 -12.59 -23.94 19.34
N LEU A 24 -11.30 -24.16 19.13
CA LEU A 24 -10.29 -23.13 19.23
C LEU A 24 -10.53 -22.15 18.07
N GLY A 25 -11.74 -21.60 18.01
CA GLY A 25 -11.99 -20.28 17.51
C GLY A 25 -11.60 -19.31 18.63
N MET A 26 -10.30 -19.22 18.89
CA MET A 26 -9.76 -17.90 19.14
C MET A 26 -9.32 -17.40 17.78
N ALA A 27 -10.23 -16.71 17.09
CA ALA A 27 -9.78 -15.61 16.28
C ALA A 27 -8.94 -14.75 17.24
N SER A 28 -7.61 -14.82 17.11
CA SER A 28 -6.80 -13.67 17.49
C SER A 28 -7.54 -12.49 16.86
N ALA A 29 -8.04 -11.56 17.67
CA ALA A 29 -8.56 -10.31 17.16
C ALA A 29 -7.45 -9.75 16.27
N ASN A 30 -7.61 -9.90 14.94
CA ASN A 30 -6.46 -10.06 14.06
C ASN A 30 -5.64 -8.76 14.10
N GLU A 31 -4.46 -8.82 14.73
CA GLU A 31 -3.62 -7.66 15.01
C GLU A 31 -2.86 -7.16 13.77
N THR A 32 -3.20 -7.66 12.59
CA THR A 32 -2.57 -7.27 11.34
C THR A 32 -2.75 -5.79 11.05
N ARG A 33 -1.69 -5.23 10.46
CA ARG A 33 -1.56 -3.82 10.09
C ARG A 33 -1.21 -3.73 8.62
N MET A 34 -1.94 -2.91 7.87
CA MET A 34 -1.66 -2.65 6.46
C MET A 34 -1.55 -1.15 6.22
N LEU A 35 -0.39 -0.69 5.75
CA LEU A 35 -0.20 0.68 5.28
C LEU A 35 -0.12 0.66 3.74
N VAL A 36 -0.94 1.47 3.08
CA VAL A 36 -0.81 1.74 1.65
C VAL A 36 -0.19 3.12 1.45
N VAL A 37 0.88 3.19 0.68
CA VAL A 37 1.58 4.41 0.27
C VAL A 37 1.40 4.58 -1.24
N LEU A 38 0.64 5.60 -1.64
CA LEU A 38 0.45 5.93 -3.05
C LEU A 38 1.39 7.07 -3.47
N LEU A 39 2.31 6.76 -4.37
CA LEU A 39 3.26 7.71 -4.94
C LEU A 39 2.66 8.30 -6.23
N ARG A 40 2.12 9.52 -6.13
CA ARG A 40 1.44 10.20 -7.25
C ARG A 40 2.44 10.76 -8.24
N GLY A 41 2.38 10.28 -9.47
CA GLY A 41 3.19 10.75 -10.61
C GLY A 41 3.80 9.66 -11.48
N GLY A 42 3.54 8.38 -11.21
CA GLY A 42 4.16 7.28 -11.96
C GLY A 42 5.62 7.06 -11.55
N MET A 43 5.86 6.48 -10.37
CA MET A 43 7.20 6.10 -9.93
C MET A 43 7.93 5.27 -11.00
N ASP A 44 9.11 5.74 -11.44
CA ASP A 44 9.91 5.06 -12.45
C ASP A 44 10.53 3.76 -11.91
N GLY A 45 9.83 2.63 -12.13
CA GLY A 45 10.26 1.31 -11.68
C GLY A 45 11.66 0.91 -12.18
N LEU A 46 12.06 1.32 -13.39
CA LEU A 46 13.37 0.99 -13.98
C LEU A 46 14.51 1.86 -13.43
N HIS A 47 14.18 2.96 -12.75
CA HIS A 47 15.13 3.76 -11.98
C HIS A 47 15.25 3.28 -10.53
N VAL A 48 14.15 2.75 -9.97
CA VAL A 48 14.06 2.27 -8.59
C VAL A 48 14.68 0.87 -8.44
N LEU A 49 14.29 -0.06 -9.31
CA LEU A 49 14.79 -1.43 -9.38
C LEU A 49 15.47 -1.63 -10.74
N VAL A 50 16.80 -1.59 -10.72
CA VAL A 50 17.66 -1.63 -11.91
C VAL A 50 17.86 -3.08 -12.36
N PRO A 51 17.39 -3.48 -13.55
CA PRO A 51 17.68 -4.78 -14.15
C PRO A 51 19.13 -4.80 -14.65
N ARG A 52 20.02 -5.38 -13.85
CA ARG A 52 21.48 -5.40 -14.10
C ARG A 52 21.88 -6.30 -15.26
N ASP A 53 21.16 -7.38 -15.48
CA ASP A 53 21.49 -8.37 -16.52
C ASP A 53 20.75 -8.09 -17.85
N ASP A 54 19.92 -7.04 -17.92
CA ASP A 54 19.24 -6.68 -19.16
C ASP A 54 20.11 -5.74 -20.02
N PRO A 55 20.66 -6.21 -21.15
CA PRO A 55 21.60 -5.42 -21.96
C PRO A 55 20.93 -4.21 -22.61
N ALA A 56 19.60 -4.18 -22.72
CA ALA A 56 18.89 -3.03 -23.28
C ALA A 56 18.74 -1.90 -22.27
N HIS A 57 18.85 -2.15 -20.95
CA HIS A 57 18.65 -1.13 -19.92
C HIS A 57 19.61 0.04 -20.07
N ALA A 58 20.92 -0.22 -20.10
CA ALA A 58 21.92 0.84 -20.22
C ALA A 58 21.74 1.68 -21.50
N ARG A 59 21.40 1.02 -22.62
CA ARG A 59 21.12 1.69 -23.90
C ARG A 59 19.88 2.59 -23.83
N LEU A 60 18.79 2.09 -23.24
CA LEU A 60 17.52 2.83 -23.16
C LEU A 60 17.60 4.01 -22.18
N ARG A 61 18.37 3.85 -21.10
CA ARG A 61 18.38 4.78 -19.97
C ARG A 61 19.51 5.79 -20.03
N GLY A 62 20.64 5.45 -20.66
CA GLY A 62 21.79 6.34 -20.80
C GLY A 62 22.21 6.94 -19.45
N ALA A 63 22.22 8.27 -19.35
CA ALA A 63 22.57 9.00 -18.13
C ALA A 63 21.58 8.81 -16.96
N LEU A 64 20.41 8.21 -17.18
CA LEU A 64 19.45 7.89 -16.12
C LEU A 64 19.74 6.57 -15.41
N VAL A 65 20.77 5.81 -15.81
CA VAL A 65 21.23 4.65 -15.03
C VAL A 65 21.85 5.18 -13.73
N PRO A 66 21.32 4.83 -12.55
CA PRO A 66 21.90 5.29 -11.29
C PRO A 66 23.27 4.62 -11.05
N PRO A 67 24.27 5.37 -10.57
CA PRO A 67 25.55 4.80 -10.15
C PRO A 67 25.38 4.03 -8.82
N ASP A 68 26.37 3.22 -8.46
CA ASP A 68 26.52 2.61 -7.13
C ASP A 68 25.28 1.87 -6.61
N THR A 69 24.60 1.16 -7.52
CA THR A 69 23.38 0.40 -7.19
C THR A 69 23.59 -0.67 -6.11
N LEU A 70 22.55 -0.89 -5.30
CA LEU A 70 22.56 -1.84 -4.20
C LEU A 70 22.08 -3.22 -4.68
N LYS A 71 23.01 -4.14 -4.96
CA LYS A 71 22.71 -5.49 -5.48
C LYS A 71 21.71 -6.24 -4.59
N LEU A 72 20.61 -6.72 -5.18
CA LEU A 72 19.64 -7.61 -4.53
C LEU A 72 19.97 -9.08 -4.81
N ASP A 73 20.05 -9.43 -6.10
CA ASP A 73 20.30 -10.77 -6.60
C ASP A 73 21.15 -10.70 -7.89
N ALA A 74 21.11 -11.74 -8.74
CA ALA A 74 21.85 -11.75 -10.00
C ALA A 74 21.32 -10.71 -11.00
N ASP A 75 20.00 -10.50 -11.00
CA ASP A 75 19.28 -9.83 -12.08
C ASP A 75 18.97 -8.37 -11.72
N PHE A 76 18.80 -8.06 -10.43
CA PHE A 76 18.31 -6.76 -9.98
C PHE A 76 19.18 -6.10 -8.89
N ALA A 77 19.16 -4.77 -8.89
CA ALA A 77 19.68 -3.93 -7.82
C ALA A 77 18.74 -2.77 -7.52
N LEU A 78 18.77 -2.26 -6.29
CA LEU A 78 18.05 -1.04 -5.92
C LEU A 78 18.86 0.22 -6.22
N HIS A 79 18.14 1.31 -6.44
CA HIS A 79 18.71 2.66 -6.43
C HIS A 79 19.50 2.92 -5.12
N PRO A 80 20.66 3.64 -5.16
CA PRO A 80 21.54 3.85 -4.00
C PRO A 80 20.86 4.55 -2.81
N SER A 81 19.85 5.38 -3.03
CA SER A 81 19.08 6.03 -1.96
C SER A 81 18.24 5.07 -1.10
N LEU A 82 18.06 3.80 -1.50
CA LEU A 82 17.17 2.84 -0.84
C LEU A 82 17.94 1.88 0.09
N VAL A 83 18.74 2.46 0.98
CA VAL A 83 19.63 1.69 1.88
C VAL A 83 18.83 0.84 2.86
N PHE A 84 17.79 1.39 3.49
CA PHE A 84 16.96 0.62 4.41
C PHE A 84 16.11 -0.42 3.69
N ALA A 85 15.57 -0.11 2.51
CA ALA A 85 14.88 -1.12 1.69
C ALA A 85 15.81 -2.30 1.37
N ARG A 86 17.09 -2.03 1.07
CA ARG A 86 18.09 -3.08 0.88
C ARG A 86 18.31 -3.92 2.15
N GLU A 87 18.33 -3.32 3.33
CA GLU A 87 18.38 -4.05 4.61
C GLU A 87 17.15 -4.95 4.78
N LEU A 88 15.95 -4.43 4.52
CA LEU A 88 14.71 -5.21 4.57
C LEU A 88 14.74 -6.40 3.61
N PHE A 89 15.28 -6.21 2.40
CA PHE A 89 15.44 -7.31 1.44
C PHE A 89 16.35 -8.42 1.99
N ALA A 90 17.50 -8.08 2.60
CA ALA A 90 18.37 -9.07 3.25
C ALA A 90 17.67 -9.82 4.39
N ARG A 91 16.74 -9.16 5.08
CA ARG A 91 15.92 -9.75 6.15
C ARG A 91 14.71 -10.54 5.63
N ARG A 92 14.56 -10.66 4.31
CA ARG A 92 13.37 -11.24 3.66
C ARG A 92 12.06 -10.49 3.95
N GLN A 93 12.15 -9.19 4.22
CA GLN A 93 11.03 -8.30 4.58
C GLN A 93 10.75 -7.24 3.50
N LEU A 94 11.39 -7.33 2.33
CA LEU A 94 11.06 -6.55 1.14
C LEU A 94 10.82 -7.50 -0.04
N LEU A 95 9.75 -7.28 -0.78
CA LEU A 95 9.37 -7.98 -2.00
C LEU A 95 9.02 -6.95 -3.09
N PRO A 96 9.96 -6.60 -3.99
CA PRO A 96 9.67 -5.85 -5.19
C PRO A 96 8.82 -6.69 -6.16
N VAL A 97 7.78 -6.09 -6.75
CA VAL A 97 6.91 -6.74 -7.74
C VAL A 97 6.98 -5.99 -9.06
N VAL A 98 7.63 -6.61 -10.05
CA VAL A 98 7.95 -5.98 -11.34
C VAL A 98 6.82 -6.08 -12.34
N ALA A 99 6.87 -5.22 -13.37
CA ALA A 99 5.98 -5.24 -14.52
C ALA A 99 4.48 -5.25 -14.13
N ILE A 100 4.14 -4.55 -13.05
CA ILE A 100 2.77 -4.47 -12.53
C ILE A 100 2.12 -3.16 -12.92
N ALA A 101 0.84 -3.18 -13.27
CA ALA A 101 0.09 -1.97 -13.60
C ALA A 101 -1.38 -2.11 -13.18
N PRO A 102 -2.08 -1.01 -12.81
CA PRO A 102 -3.54 -1.06 -12.67
C PRO A 102 -4.17 -1.40 -14.02
N PRO A 103 -5.43 -1.85 -14.12
CA PRO A 103 -6.08 -2.20 -15.39
C PRO A 103 -6.23 -1.05 -16.40
N TYR A 104 -5.96 0.19 -15.98
CA TYR A 104 -5.98 1.36 -16.84
C TYR A 104 -4.74 1.42 -17.75
N ARG A 105 -4.94 1.73 -19.04
CA ARG A 105 -3.88 1.72 -20.07
C ARG A 105 -3.75 3.04 -20.84
N GLN A 106 -4.53 4.06 -20.49
CA GLN A 106 -4.37 5.38 -21.08
C GLN A 106 -3.35 6.21 -20.27
N ARG A 107 -3.20 7.50 -20.56
CA ARG A 107 -2.08 8.33 -20.06
C ARG A 107 -2.48 9.53 -19.19
N SER A 108 -3.72 9.56 -18.66
CA SER A 108 -4.16 10.61 -17.73
C SER A 108 -3.85 10.21 -16.28
N HIS A 109 -3.12 11.07 -15.56
CA HIS A 109 -2.86 10.88 -14.13
C HIS A 109 -4.15 10.80 -13.32
N PHE A 110 -5.09 11.72 -13.56
CA PHE A 110 -6.32 11.79 -12.78
C PHE A 110 -7.14 10.51 -12.92
N GLU A 111 -7.30 10.04 -14.15
CA GLU A 111 -8.06 8.82 -14.44
C GLU A 111 -7.36 7.56 -13.93
N ALA A 112 -6.03 7.48 -14.06
CA ALA A 112 -5.25 6.37 -13.54
C ALA A 112 -5.32 6.30 -12.01
N GLN A 113 -5.18 7.44 -11.34
CA GLN A 113 -5.32 7.56 -9.89
C GLN A 113 -6.72 7.12 -9.45
N ASP A 114 -7.78 7.60 -10.12
CA ASP A 114 -9.15 7.17 -9.83
C ASP A 114 -9.30 5.64 -9.95
N CYS A 115 -8.72 5.01 -10.99
CA CYS A 115 -8.76 3.54 -11.14
C CYS A 115 -8.03 2.81 -10.01
N VAL A 116 -6.84 3.28 -9.60
CA VAL A 116 -6.07 2.68 -8.50
C VAL A 116 -6.81 2.82 -7.17
N GLU A 117 -7.38 3.99 -6.92
CA GLU A 117 -8.05 4.32 -5.67
C GLU A 117 -9.44 3.66 -5.55
N ASN A 118 -10.21 3.63 -6.64
CA ASN A 118 -11.53 3.01 -6.66
C ASN A 118 -11.45 1.48 -6.84
N GLY A 119 -10.32 0.94 -7.28
CA GLY A 119 -10.08 -0.51 -7.43
C GLY A 119 -10.74 -1.15 -8.66
N THR A 120 -11.11 -0.37 -9.68
CA THR A 120 -11.82 -0.83 -10.88
C THR A 120 -11.03 -0.52 -12.16
N ALA A 121 -11.51 -1.04 -13.29
CA ALA A 121 -10.90 -0.81 -14.60
C ALA A 121 -11.23 0.56 -15.22
N ARG A 122 -12.09 1.37 -14.58
CA ARG A 122 -12.55 2.65 -15.11
C ARG A 122 -12.45 3.75 -14.05
N PRO A 123 -12.14 5.00 -14.42
CA PRO A 123 -12.07 6.11 -13.46
C PRO A 123 -13.39 6.30 -12.70
N SER A 124 -14.52 6.11 -13.39
CA SER A 124 -15.87 6.17 -12.83
C SER A 124 -16.46 4.83 -12.43
N GLY A 125 -15.65 3.77 -12.29
CA GLY A 125 -16.16 2.42 -12.01
C GLY A 125 -16.68 2.22 -10.58
N SER A 126 -16.34 3.12 -9.65
CA SER A 126 -16.98 3.22 -8.34
C SER A 126 -16.87 4.63 -7.78
N SER A 127 -17.89 5.06 -7.02
CA SER A 127 -17.88 6.31 -6.25
C SER A 127 -17.21 6.18 -4.88
N SER A 128 -16.75 4.98 -4.53
CA SER A 128 -16.05 4.69 -3.27
C SER A 128 -14.68 4.06 -3.53
N GLY A 129 -13.80 4.14 -2.54
CA GLY A 129 -12.48 3.56 -2.56
C GLY A 129 -12.43 2.12 -2.05
N TRP A 130 -11.49 1.34 -2.59
CA TRP A 130 -11.39 -0.08 -2.21
C TRP A 130 -10.92 -0.25 -0.76
N MET A 131 -10.07 0.63 -0.22
CA MET A 131 -9.67 0.56 1.19
C MET A 131 -10.84 0.91 2.12
N ASN A 132 -11.71 1.85 1.74
CA ASN A 132 -12.91 2.13 2.51
C ASN A 132 -13.90 0.95 2.49
N ARG A 133 -14.10 0.29 1.34
CA ARG A 133 -14.92 -0.94 1.28
C ARG A 133 -14.30 -2.07 2.10
N CYS A 134 -12.97 -2.15 2.15
CA CYS A 134 -12.27 -3.03 3.08
C CYS A 134 -12.56 -2.66 4.54
N ALA A 135 -12.52 -1.37 4.91
CA ALA A 135 -12.86 -0.90 6.25
C ALA A 135 -14.28 -1.33 6.67
N ALA A 136 -15.26 -1.18 5.77
CA ALA A 136 -16.64 -1.62 6.01
C ALA A 136 -16.73 -3.14 6.29
N SER A 137 -15.83 -3.94 5.71
CA SER A 137 -15.78 -5.40 5.91
C SER A 137 -15.05 -5.80 7.21
N LEU A 138 -14.13 -4.96 7.70
CA LEU A 138 -13.38 -5.21 8.94
C LEU A 138 -14.20 -4.91 10.21
N GLY A 139 -15.15 -3.97 10.12
CA GLY A 139 -15.94 -3.47 11.26
C GLY A 139 -15.17 -2.48 12.15
N GLY A 140 -15.87 -1.47 12.68
CA GLY A 140 -15.34 -0.46 13.61
C GLY A 140 -14.33 0.55 13.02
N ASN A 141 -13.68 1.33 13.91
CA ASN A 141 -12.74 2.42 13.59
C ASN A 141 -11.33 1.93 13.14
N GLY A 142 -11.28 1.01 12.18
CA GLY A 142 -10.05 0.36 11.73
C GLY A 142 -9.26 1.10 10.65
N ALA A 143 -9.74 2.24 10.12
CA ALA A 143 -9.17 2.87 8.93
C ALA A 143 -8.74 4.34 9.16
N LEU A 144 -7.51 4.66 8.75
CA LEU A 144 -6.90 5.98 8.92
C LEU A 144 -6.35 6.52 7.59
N SER A 145 -6.72 7.75 7.23
CA SER A 145 -6.12 8.48 6.11
C SER A 145 -5.19 9.56 6.64
N LEU A 146 -3.92 9.53 6.27
CA LEU A 146 -2.94 10.54 6.65
C LEU A 146 -2.76 11.58 5.53
N THR A 147 -3.85 12.30 5.26
CA THR A 147 -3.98 13.24 4.15
C THR A 147 -4.72 14.50 4.60
N THR A 148 -4.58 15.60 3.88
CA THR A 148 -5.30 16.85 4.19
C THR A 148 -6.78 16.77 3.86
N VAL A 149 -7.13 16.08 2.76
CA VAL A 149 -8.50 15.83 2.33
C VAL A 149 -8.67 14.32 2.19
N MET A 150 -9.82 13.78 2.59
CA MET A 150 -10.12 12.36 2.43
C MET A 150 -10.01 11.97 0.94
N PRO A 151 -9.08 11.09 0.54
CA PRO A 151 -8.87 10.68 -0.85
C PRO A 151 -9.90 9.62 -1.28
N LEU A 152 -10.08 9.41 -2.59
CA LEU A 152 -11.10 8.48 -3.11
C LEU A 152 -10.93 7.08 -2.51
N ILE A 153 -9.68 6.60 -2.37
CA ILE A 153 -9.37 5.27 -1.82
C ILE A 153 -9.94 5.03 -0.41
N MET A 154 -10.16 6.11 0.36
CA MET A 154 -10.68 6.08 1.73
C MET A 154 -12.13 6.61 1.85
N ARG A 155 -12.78 7.03 0.75
CA ARG A 155 -14.20 7.46 0.74
C ARG A 155 -15.15 6.28 0.56
N GLY A 156 -16.27 6.27 1.27
CA GLY A 156 -17.33 5.28 1.09
C GLY A 156 -18.09 4.97 2.38
N PRO A 157 -18.81 3.84 2.45
CA PRO A 157 -19.70 3.50 3.57
C PRO A 157 -18.97 3.04 4.84
N GLY A 158 -17.69 2.67 4.77
CA GLY A 158 -16.90 2.26 5.91
C GLY A 158 -16.45 3.44 6.78
N GLU A 159 -16.31 3.22 8.09
CA GLU A 159 -15.77 4.21 9.02
C GLU A 159 -14.27 4.43 8.74
N ALA A 160 -13.91 5.67 8.39
CA ALA A 160 -12.53 6.08 8.20
C ALA A 160 -12.30 7.45 8.83
N THR A 161 -11.16 7.61 9.51
CA THR A 161 -10.75 8.89 10.10
C THR A 161 -9.67 9.52 9.22
N THR A 162 -9.74 10.83 9.01
CA THR A 162 -8.65 11.59 8.39
C THR A 162 -7.84 12.30 9.46
N TRP A 163 -6.52 12.23 9.33
CA TRP A 163 -5.58 13.01 10.11
C TRP A 163 -4.58 13.68 9.17
N SER A 164 -4.15 14.89 9.50
CA SER A 164 -3.04 15.54 8.80
C SER A 164 -2.09 16.17 9.81
N PRO A 165 -0.79 16.27 9.51
CA PRO A 165 0.14 16.98 10.37
C PRO A 165 -0.37 18.39 10.67
N PRO A 166 -0.21 18.89 11.91
CA PRO A 166 -0.58 20.26 12.20
C PRO A 166 0.22 21.23 11.31
N LEU A 167 -0.35 22.42 11.13
CA LEU A 167 0.31 23.47 10.37
C LEU A 167 1.68 23.78 10.98
N PRO A 168 2.65 24.25 10.17
CA PRO A 168 3.99 24.63 10.64
C PRO A 168 3.96 25.67 11.76
N GLU A 169 2.90 26.49 11.80
CA GLU A 169 2.62 27.42 12.88
C GLU A 169 1.54 26.86 13.81
N ALA A 170 1.81 26.92 15.11
CA ALA A 170 0.85 26.52 16.13
C ALA A 170 -0.40 27.41 16.03
N VAL A 171 -1.56 26.78 15.83
CA VAL A 171 -2.84 27.49 15.82
C VAL A 171 -3.12 28.00 17.24
N ASN A 172 -3.48 29.29 17.36
CA ASN A 172 -3.80 29.90 18.64
C ASN A 172 -4.88 29.07 19.38
N PRO A 173 -4.63 28.60 20.63
CA PRO A 173 -5.58 27.77 21.38
C PRO A 173 -6.95 28.42 21.57
N ILE A 174 -7.00 29.76 21.71
CA ILE A 174 -8.26 30.51 21.85
C ILE A 174 -9.04 30.46 20.53
N LEU A 175 -8.36 30.48 19.38
CA LEU A 175 -9.01 30.34 18.08
C LEU A 175 -9.62 28.94 17.93
N LEU A 176 -8.90 27.88 18.32
CA LEU A 176 -9.42 26.52 18.28
C LEU A 176 -10.67 26.35 19.17
N GLN A 177 -10.66 26.90 20.39
CA GLN A 177 -11.80 26.84 21.29
C GLN A 177 -13.02 27.59 20.72
N ARG A 178 -12.81 28.75 20.08
CA ARG A 178 -13.88 29.49 19.40
C ARG A 178 -14.45 28.74 18.19
N LEU A 179 -13.57 28.12 17.40
CA LEU A 179 -13.99 27.28 16.27
C LEU A 179 -14.75 26.04 16.73
N GLN A 180 -14.37 25.45 17.87
CA GLN A 180 -15.08 24.31 18.45
C GLN A 180 -16.52 24.65 18.78
N THR A 181 -16.74 25.78 19.48
CA THR A 181 -18.08 26.27 19.76
C THR A 181 -18.86 26.56 18.48
N LEU A 182 -18.22 27.22 17.51
CA LEU A 182 -18.86 27.56 16.23
C LEU A 182 -19.28 26.30 15.44
N TYR A 183 -18.40 25.30 15.34
CA TYR A 183 -18.66 24.10 14.55
C TYR A 183 -19.49 23.06 15.30
N SER A 184 -19.59 23.11 16.63
CA SER A 184 -20.44 22.18 17.39
C SER A 184 -21.93 22.25 17.03
N ALA A 185 -22.38 23.38 16.46
CA ALA A 185 -23.75 23.56 15.99
C ALA A 185 -23.96 23.14 14.53
N ASP A 186 -22.89 22.84 13.79
CA ASP A 186 -22.96 22.50 12.37
C ASP A 186 -23.09 20.98 12.17
N PRO A 187 -24.17 20.49 11.51
CA PRO A 187 -24.45 19.07 11.37
C PRO A 187 -23.44 18.32 10.49
N VAL A 188 -22.66 19.03 9.68
CA VAL A 188 -21.64 18.44 8.79
C VAL A 188 -20.25 18.50 9.44
N LEU A 189 -19.92 19.61 10.09
CA LEU A 189 -18.57 19.88 10.57
C LEU A 189 -18.31 19.42 12.01
N ALA A 190 -19.33 19.33 12.87
CA ALA A 190 -19.17 19.04 14.29
C ALA A 190 -18.35 17.77 14.55
N ALA A 191 -18.74 16.64 13.94
CA ALA A 191 -18.07 15.35 14.14
C ALA A 191 -16.64 15.32 13.60
N SER A 192 -16.41 15.95 12.44
CA SER A 192 -15.09 15.99 11.81
C SER A 192 -14.12 16.90 12.56
N PHE A 193 -14.61 18.03 13.09
CA PHE A 193 -13.80 18.95 13.89
C PHE A 193 -13.44 18.39 15.27
N ALA A 194 -14.38 17.72 15.95
CA ALA A 194 -14.11 17.05 17.22
C ALA A 194 -13.00 15.99 17.08
N ARG A 195 -13.10 15.11 16.06
CA ARG A 195 -12.06 14.11 15.75
C ARG A 195 -10.70 14.75 15.46
N ALA A 196 -10.67 15.90 14.79
CA ALA A 196 -9.43 16.62 14.51
C ALA A 196 -8.77 17.16 15.78
N LEU A 197 -9.56 17.71 16.73
CA LEU A 197 -9.06 18.20 18.02
C LEU A 197 -8.51 17.05 18.89
N ASP A 198 -9.23 15.94 18.97
CA ASP A 198 -8.77 14.73 19.68
C ASP A 198 -7.43 14.25 19.11
N ALA A 199 -7.30 14.31 17.78
CA ALA A 199 -6.08 13.90 17.11
C ALA A 199 -4.90 14.88 17.27
N GLN A 200 -5.17 16.15 17.59
CA GLN A 200 -4.15 17.14 17.94
C GLN A 200 -3.71 17.01 19.41
N GLN A 201 -4.63 16.71 20.34
CA GLN A 201 -4.33 16.50 21.77
C GLN A 201 -3.40 15.29 22.01
N MET A 202 -3.32 14.36 21.06
CA MET A 202 -2.33 13.28 21.05
C MET A 202 -0.87 13.74 20.84
N GLY A 203 -0.57 15.05 20.85
CA GLY A 203 0.79 15.58 21.02
C GLY A 203 1.69 15.51 19.79
N MET A 204 1.10 15.57 18.58
CA MET A 204 1.81 15.35 17.34
C MET A 204 2.46 16.65 16.82
N GLU A 205 3.63 17.02 17.34
CA GLU A 205 4.42 18.15 16.79
C GLU A 205 4.84 17.89 15.33
N GLY A 206 4.80 18.93 14.50
CA GLY A 206 5.33 18.90 13.13
C GLY A 206 6.84 18.69 13.15
N GLY A 207 7.30 17.50 12.73
CA GLY A 207 8.72 17.16 12.70
C GLY A 207 9.50 17.96 11.66
N LYS A 208 10.82 18.08 11.85
CA LYS A 208 11.75 18.49 10.79
C LYS A 208 11.94 17.32 9.81
N GLY A 209 11.55 17.46 8.54
CA GLY A 209 11.71 16.41 7.52
C GLY A 209 10.78 16.57 6.31
N GLY A 210 10.92 15.73 5.28
CA GLY A 210 9.99 15.70 4.14
C GLY A 210 8.58 15.22 4.54
N ARG A 211 7.55 15.57 3.77
CA ARG A 211 6.14 15.26 4.10
C ARG A 211 5.88 13.75 4.22
N LEU A 212 6.46 12.95 3.31
CA LEU A 212 6.30 11.50 3.31
C LEU A 212 6.86 10.82 4.58
N PRO A 213 8.14 11.04 4.98
CA PRO A 213 8.65 10.51 6.25
C PRO A 213 7.79 10.85 7.46
N GLN A 214 7.30 12.09 7.54
CA GLN A 214 6.43 12.52 8.65
C GLN A 214 5.10 11.78 8.65
N ALA A 215 4.44 11.68 7.49
CA ALA A 215 3.19 10.95 7.35
C ALA A 215 3.38 9.47 7.72
N MET A 216 4.43 8.82 7.25
CA MET A 216 4.72 7.43 7.60
C MET A 216 5.03 7.27 9.10
N ALA A 217 5.80 8.16 9.71
CA ALA A 217 6.05 8.12 11.16
C ALA A 217 4.74 8.29 11.97
N SER A 218 3.85 9.18 11.54
CA SER A 218 2.52 9.33 12.16
C SER A 218 1.66 8.09 11.99
N ALA A 219 1.69 7.45 10.81
CA ALA A 219 0.99 6.20 10.59
C ALA A 219 1.44 5.13 11.59
N ALA A 220 2.76 4.98 11.81
CA ALA A 220 3.27 4.04 12.81
C ALA A 220 2.79 4.35 14.23
N ARG A 221 2.75 5.64 14.63
CA ARG A 221 2.24 6.02 15.96
C ARG A 221 0.79 5.60 16.17
N PHE A 222 -0.07 5.83 15.18
CA PHE A 222 -1.50 5.45 15.27
C PHE A 222 -1.72 3.94 15.15
N MET A 223 -0.97 3.27 14.28
CA MET A 223 -1.15 1.84 14.02
C MET A 223 -0.51 0.96 15.11
N SER A 224 0.54 1.44 15.79
CA SER A 224 1.23 0.67 16.83
C SER A 224 0.42 0.49 18.12
N GLN A 225 -0.54 1.38 18.39
CA GLN A 225 -1.35 1.33 19.63
C GLN A 225 -2.23 0.06 19.69
N ALA A 226 -2.55 -0.36 20.92
CA ALA A 226 -3.60 -1.33 21.16
C ALA A 226 -4.94 -0.75 20.69
N GLY A 227 -5.67 -1.47 19.84
CA GLY A 227 -6.89 -0.95 19.19
C GLY A 227 -6.63 0.14 18.13
N GLY A 228 -5.37 0.42 17.79
CA GLY A 228 -5.00 1.37 16.74
C GLY A 228 -5.47 0.95 15.35
N ALA A 229 -5.38 1.87 14.39
CA ALA A 229 -5.85 1.66 13.01
C ALA A 229 -5.24 0.38 12.40
N ARG A 230 -6.09 -0.46 11.81
CA ARG A 230 -5.70 -1.70 11.13
C ARG A 230 -5.25 -1.47 9.70
N ILE A 231 -5.88 -0.53 9.02
CA ILE A 231 -5.48 -0.07 7.69
C ILE A 231 -5.20 1.42 7.72
N ALA A 232 -4.14 1.85 7.05
CA ALA A 232 -3.81 3.25 6.91
C ALA A 232 -3.41 3.59 5.48
N PHE A 233 -3.68 4.83 5.06
CA PHE A 233 -3.31 5.35 3.76
C PHE A 233 -2.43 6.60 3.91
N VAL A 234 -1.35 6.64 3.12
CA VAL A 234 -0.46 7.80 2.95
C VAL A 234 -0.30 8.05 1.46
N GLU A 235 -0.15 9.31 1.07
CA GLU A 235 0.20 9.69 -0.29
C GLU A 235 1.37 10.67 -0.31
N ASP A 236 2.11 10.66 -1.41
CA ASP A 236 3.13 11.66 -1.69
C ASP A 236 3.16 12.01 -3.18
N SER A 237 3.37 13.29 -3.47
CA SER A 237 3.34 13.84 -4.84
C SER A 237 4.73 14.25 -5.31
N GLY A 238 4.90 14.41 -6.63
CA GLY A 238 6.16 14.85 -7.23
C GLY A 238 7.03 13.71 -7.75
N TRP A 239 6.39 12.59 -8.10
CA TRP A 239 7.01 11.44 -8.77
C TRP A 239 6.93 11.51 -10.30
N ASP A 240 6.25 12.52 -10.85
CA ASP A 240 6.11 12.75 -12.29
C ASP A 240 7.35 13.46 -12.86
N THR A 241 8.38 12.69 -13.16
CA THR A 241 9.71 13.21 -13.55
C THR A 241 9.93 13.20 -15.06
N HIS A 242 9.40 14.23 -15.76
CA HIS A 242 9.67 14.47 -17.18
C HIS A 242 11.05 15.11 -17.44
N SER A 243 11.66 15.71 -16.42
CA SER A 243 12.98 16.33 -16.50
C SER A 243 13.71 16.23 -15.15
N ASN A 244 15.03 16.40 -15.19
CA ASN A 244 15.91 16.35 -14.01
C ASN A 244 15.64 15.12 -13.11
N GLN A 245 15.33 13.99 -13.73
CA GLN A 245 14.77 12.83 -13.04
C GLN A 245 15.74 12.27 -11.99
N THR A 246 17.03 12.16 -12.31
CA THR A 246 18.05 11.63 -11.40
C THR A 246 18.07 12.38 -10.06
N ALA A 247 18.09 13.71 -10.08
CA ALA A 247 18.13 14.50 -8.85
C ALA A 247 16.80 14.44 -8.07
N VAL A 248 15.66 14.48 -8.78
CA VAL A 248 14.33 14.42 -8.15
C VAL A 248 14.10 13.05 -7.50
N LEU A 249 14.35 11.96 -8.23
CA LEU A 249 14.17 10.60 -7.71
C LEU A 249 15.17 10.28 -6.61
N ALA A 250 16.43 10.73 -6.69
CA ALA A 250 17.39 10.50 -5.60
C ALA A 250 16.88 11.09 -4.26
N ARG A 251 16.31 12.30 -4.29
CA ARG A 251 15.68 12.93 -3.11
C ARG A 251 14.42 12.19 -2.67
N LYS A 252 13.49 11.92 -3.60
CA LYS A 252 12.22 11.25 -3.30
C LYS A 252 12.40 9.84 -2.75
N LEU A 253 13.35 9.09 -3.28
CA LEU A 253 13.69 7.76 -2.78
C LEU A 253 14.36 7.80 -1.41
N LYS A 254 15.17 8.83 -1.12
CA LYS A 254 15.70 9.05 0.24
C LYS A 254 14.59 9.37 1.24
N GLU A 255 13.58 10.14 0.84
CA GLU A 255 12.38 10.41 1.66
C GLU A 255 11.56 9.14 1.88
N LEU A 256 11.33 8.33 0.84
CA LEU A 256 10.64 7.05 0.95
C LEU A 256 11.40 6.08 1.88
N ASP A 257 12.71 5.95 1.72
CA ASP A 257 13.57 5.07 2.55
C ASP A 257 13.55 5.49 4.03
N ALA A 258 13.68 6.80 4.29
CA ALA A 258 13.57 7.35 5.63
C ALA A 258 12.18 7.14 6.24
N GLY A 259 11.12 7.28 5.45
CA GLY A 259 9.75 7.01 5.88
C GLY A 259 9.51 5.54 6.19
N MET A 260 10.02 4.63 5.36
CA MET A 260 9.97 3.18 5.63
C MET A 260 10.72 2.82 6.92
N ARG A 261 11.90 3.42 7.16
CA ARG A 261 12.65 3.24 8.41
C ARG A 261 11.88 3.75 9.63
N GLY A 262 11.39 4.98 9.56
CA GLY A 262 10.62 5.57 10.67
C GLY A 262 9.33 4.80 10.96
N PHE A 263 8.66 4.29 9.93
CA PHE A 263 7.48 3.45 10.11
C PHE A 263 7.84 2.09 10.73
N HIS A 264 8.86 1.40 10.21
CA HIS A 264 9.38 0.15 10.78
C HIS A 264 9.70 0.31 12.28
N ASP A 265 10.50 1.32 12.63
CA ASP A 265 10.95 1.54 14.00
C ASP A 265 9.78 1.90 14.91
N GLY A 266 8.84 2.74 14.44
CA GLY A 266 7.65 3.13 15.19
C GLY A 266 6.63 2.01 15.39
N MET A 267 6.61 0.99 14.52
CA MET A 267 5.74 -0.17 14.68
C MET A 267 6.22 -1.13 15.79
N GLY A 268 7.52 -1.12 16.10
CA GLY A 268 8.10 -1.96 17.14
C GLY A 268 7.73 -3.45 16.98
N PRO A 269 7.26 -4.15 18.04
CA PRO A 269 6.88 -5.55 17.96
C PRO A 269 5.78 -5.86 16.92
N ARG A 270 4.91 -4.90 16.62
CA ARG A 270 3.81 -5.08 15.65
C ARG A 270 4.30 -5.15 14.20
N TRP A 271 5.55 -4.77 13.93
CA TRP A 271 6.14 -4.91 12.58
C TRP A 271 6.03 -6.35 12.04
N LYS A 272 6.12 -7.35 12.93
CA LYS A 272 5.97 -8.78 12.58
C LYS A 272 4.63 -9.09 11.87
N GLN A 273 3.57 -8.33 12.15
CA GLN A 273 2.23 -8.50 11.58
C GLN A 273 1.86 -7.33 10.65
N THR A 274 2.86 -6.63 10.11
CA THR A 274 2.65 -5.44 9.29
C THR A 274 3.00 -5.71 7.84
N VAL A 275 2.20 -5.14 6.93
CA VAL A 275 2.48 -5.04 5.49
C VAL A 275 2.37 -3.58 5.09
N VAL A 276 3.37 -3.10 4.36
CA VAL A 276 3.40 -1.82 3.68
C VAL A 276 3.35 -2.09 2.18
N VAL A 277 2.39 -1.49 1.50
CA VAL A 277 2.26 -1.54 0.05
C VAL A 277 2.61 -0.18 -0.52
N VAL A 278 3.67 -0.08 -1.31
CA VAL A 278 4.04 1.13 -2.06
C VAL A 278 3.66 0.91 -3.52
N ALA A 279 2.82 1.79 -4.06
CA ALA A 279 2.32 1.70 -5.43
C ALA A 279 2.22 3.09 -6.08
N THR A 280 1.97 3.10 -7.38
CA THR A 280 1.79 4.29 -8.20
C THR A 280 0.73 4.03 -9.28
N GLU A 281 0.24 5.07 -9.94
CA GLU A 281 -0.87 4.96 -10.89
C GLU A 281 -0.50 4.41 -12.27
N PHE A 282 0.77 4.47 -12.67
CA PHE A 282 1.26 3.86 -13.91
C PHE A 282 2.80 3.80 -13.95
N GLY A 283 3.37 3.18 -14.99
CA GLY A 283 4.82 3.09 -15.18
C GLY A 283 5.40 4.27 -15.99
N ARG A 284 6.67 4.17 -16.35
CA ARG A 284 7.37 5.17 -17.19
C ARG A 284 7.88 4.53 -18.46
N THR A 285 8.13 5.35 -19.48
CA THR A 285 8.74 4.86 -20.73
C THR A 285 10.05 4.14 -20.44
N ALA A 286 10.34 3.07 -21.19
CA ALA A 286 11.57 2.33 -21.01
C ALA A 286 12.80 3.18 -21.37
N ALA A 287 12.70 3.95 -22.46
CA ALA A 287 13.71 4.91 -22.87
C ALA A 287 13.60 6.23 -22.10
N ALA A 288 14.76 6.86 -21.85
CA ALA A 288 14.84 8.26 -21.45
C ALA A 288 14.30 9.18 -22.56
N ASN A 289 13.67 10.29 -22.16
CA ASN A 289 13.24 11.33 -23.09
C ASN A 289 14.36 12.37 -23.34
N GLY A 290 14.10 13.34 -24.22
CA GLY A 290 15.07 14.37 -24.60
C GLY A 290 15.38 15.42 -23.52
N THR A 291 14.72 15.38 -22.35
CA THR A 291 14.81 16.40 -21.29
C THR A 291 15.41 15.87 -19.99
N GLY A 292 16.07 14.71 -20.03
CA GLY A 292 16.70 14.11 -18.85
C GLY A 292 15.68 13.55 -17.86
N GLY A 293 14.55 13.05 -18.36
CA GLY A 293 13.57 12.28 -17.61
C GLY A 293 12.94 11.18 -18.45
N THR A 294 11.71 10.81 -18.13
CA THR A 294 10.93 9.81 -18.86
C THR A 294 9.51 10.33 -19.09
N ASP A 295 8.77 9.73 -20.01
CA ASP A 295 7.36 10.06 -20.20
C ASP A 295 6.45 9.02 -19.52
N HIS A 296 5.14 9.22 -19.61
CA HIS A 296 4.14 8.26 -19.10
C HIS A 296 4.22 6.96 -19.88
N GLY A 297 4.28 5.85 -19.16
CA GLY A 297 4.29 4.51 -19.72
C GLY A 297 3.42 3.53 -18.94
N THR A 298 3.52 2.27 -19.32
CA THR A 298 2.89 1.13 -18.63
C THR A 298 3.97 0.37 -17.84
N GLY A 299 3.61 -0.73 -17.17
CA GLY A 299 4.56 -1.64 -16.52
C GLY A 299 5.39 -0.93 -15.45
N GLY A 300 4.87 -0.88 -14.24
CA GLY A 300 5.54 -0.22 -13.11
C GLY A 300 6.21 -1.21 -12.17
N LEU A 301 6.40 -0.73 -10.95
CA LEU A 301 6.94 -1.45 -9.81
C LEU A 301 6.03 -1.18 -8.61
N ALA A 302 5.66 -2.24 -7.90
CA ALA A 302 5.14 -2.14 -6.54
C ALA A 302 6.18 -2.66 -5.56
N LEU A 303 6.19 -2.14 -4.33
CA LEU A 303 7.03 -2.67 -3.25
C LEU A 303 6.13 -3.15 -2.12
N LEU A 304 6.32 -4.39 -1.67
CA LEU A 304 5.81 -4.85 -0.39
C LEU A 304 6.94 -4.86 0.63
N ALA A 305 6.71 -4.27 1.80
CA ALA A 305 7.65 -4.31 2.91
C ALA A 305 6.92 -4.72 4.19
N GLY A 306 7.54 -5.47 5.09
CA GLY A 306 6.85 -5.90 6.31
C GLY A 306 7.43 -7.15 6.95
N GLY A 307 7.17 -7.33 8.23
CA GLY A 307 7.53 -8.56 8.93
C GLY A 307 6.68 -9.78 8.52
N ALA A 308 5.50 -9.54 7.91
CA ALA A 308 4.63 -10.59 7.36
C ALA A 308 4.90 -10.88 5.87
N VAL A 309 5.78 -10.12 5.22
CA VAL A 309 6.08 -10.27 3.78
C VAL A 309 7.04 -11.43 3.56
N ASN A 310 6.75 -12.27 2.56
CA ASN A 310 7.64 -13.33 2.10
C ASN A 310 8.64 -12.78 1.05
N GLY A 311 9.58 -11.96 1.54
CA GLY A 311 10.51 -11.19 0.71
C GLY A 311 11.86 -11.85 0.47
N GLY A 312 12.85 -11.02 0.10
CA GLY A 312 14.22 -11.47 -0.23
C GLY A 312 14.33 -12.10 -1.62
N ARG A 313 13.36 -11.80 -2.48
CA ARG A 313 13.30 -12.14 -3.90
C ARG A 313 12.57 -11.02 -4.64
N VAL A 314 12.68 -10.98 -5.96
CA VAL A 314 11.80 -10.19 -6.83
C VAL A 314 10.63 -11.08 -7.26
N ALA A 315 9.42 -10.53 -7.29
CA ALA A 315 8.20 -11.19 -7.75
C ALA A 315 7.65 -10.54 -9.03
N GLY A 316 6.71 -11.23 -9.68
CA GLY A 316 6.20 -10.86 -10.99
C GLY A 316 7.04 -11.44 -12.12
N ASP A 317 6.48 -11.46 -13.32
CA ASP A 317 7.15 -11.99 -14.51
C ASP A 317 7.88 -10.87 -15.23
N TRP A 318 9.21 -10.89 -15.21
CA TRP A 318 10.02 -9.90 -15.91
C TRP A 318 10.00 -10.16 -17.42
N PRO A 319 9.46 -9.23 -18.24
CA PRO A 319 9.35 -9.45 -19.68
C PRO A 319 10.66 -9.16 -20.44
N GLY A 320 11.62 -8.48 -19.82
CA GLY A 320 12.80 -7.92 -20.49
C GLY A 320 12.54 -6.57 -21.17
N LEU A 321 13.61 -5.93 -21.64
CA LEU A 321 13.60 -4.61 -22.30
C LEU A 321 14.05 -4.64 -23.77
N SER A 322 14.10 -5.82 -24.38
CA SER A 322 14.32 -5.93 -25.83
C SER A 322 13.19 -5.25 -26.60
N ALA A 323 13.46 -4.81 -27.83
CA ALA A 323 12.46 -4.09 -28.63
C ALA A 323 11.14 -4.89 -28.82
N SER A 324 11.24 -6.22 -28.92
CA SER A 324 10.08 -7.12 -29.03
C SER A 324 9.39 -7.43 -27.70
N ALA A 325 10.06 -7.17 -26.56
CA ALA A 325 9.50 -7.38 -25.23
C ALA A 325 8.72 -6.17 -24.71
N LEU A 326 9.06 -4.98 -25.20
CA LEU A 326 8.39 -3.73 -24.83
C LEU A 326 6.96 -3.66 -25.39
N ASN A 327 6.05 -3.08 -24.61
CA ASN A 327 4.72 -2.75 -25.08
C ASN A 327 4.80 -1.61 -26.11
N GLU A 328 4.31 -1.87 -27.32
CA GLU A 328 4.38 -0.94 -28.46
C GLU A 328 5.82 -0.46 -28.78
N GLY A 329 6.84 -1.25 -28.40
CA GLY A 329 8.24 -0.86 -28.55
C GLY A 329 8.70 0.31 -27.66
N ARG A 330 7.88 0.75 -26.70
CA ARG A 330 8.12 1.98 -25.91
C ARG A 330 8.14 1.76 -24.40
N ASP A 331 7.14 1.04 -23.88
CA ASP A 331 6.89 0.94 -22.44
C ASP A 331 7.28 -0.44 -21.91
N LEU A 332 7.59 -0.55 -20.61
CA LEU A 332 7.67 -1.87 -19.99
C LEU A 332 6.31 -2.56 -20.14
N ARG A 333 6.30 -3.79 -20.66
CA ARG A 333 5.07 -4.57 -20.80
C ARG A 333 4.61 -5.01 -19.42
N ALA A 334 3.39 -4.62 -19.03
CA ALA A 334 2.81 -5.13 -17.80
C ALA A 334 2.49 -6.63 -17.94
N THR A 335 2.91 -7.43 -16.97
CA THR A 335 2.64 -8.86 -16.86
C THR A 335 1.72 -9.19 -15.69
N SER A 336 1.45 -8.22 -14.81
CA SER A 336 0.57 -8.37 -13.66
C SER A 336 -0.38 -7.18 -13.48
N ASP A 337 -1.57 -7.46 -12.95
CA ASP A 337 -2.56 -6.44 -12.57
C ASP A 337 -2.35 -6.03 -11.11
N LEU A 338 -2.32 -4.72 -10.82
CA LEU A 338 -2.15 -4.18 -9.48
C LEU A 338 -3.23 -4.65 -8.50
N ARG A 339 -4.45 -4.91 -8.99
CA ARG A 339 -5.54 -5.48 -8.18
C ARG A 339 -5.23 -6.90 -7.72
N ALA A 340 -4.49 -7.69 -8.49
CA ALA A 340 -4.08 -9.04 -8.07
C ALA A 340 -3.20 -8.99 -6.81
N LEU A 341 -2.27 -8.02 -6.77
CA LEU A 341 -1.43 -7.77 -5.60
C LEU A 341 -2.26 -7.35 -4.39
N PHE A 342 -3.18 -6.39 -4.55
CA PHE A 342 -4.04 -5.98 -3.44
C PHE A 342 -4.93 -7.13 -2.94
N LYS A 343 -5.54 -7.91 -3.84
CA LYS A 343 -6.31 -9.10 -3.48
C LYS A 343 -5.48 -10.11 -2.68
N GLY A 344 -4.26 -10.41 -3.12
CA GLY A 344 -3.36 -11.33 -2.43
C GLY A 344 -3.02 -10.89 -1.01
N VAL A 345 -2.71 -9.59 -0.84
CA VAL A 345 -2.47 -9.00 0.49
C VAL A 345 -3.73 -9.05 1.35
N LEU A 346 -4.89 -8.63 0.83
CA LEU A 346 -6.12 -8.60 1.62
C LEU A 346 -6.63 -9.99 2.01
N ALA A 347 -6.54 -10.96 1.11
CA ALA A 347 -6.92 -12.34 1.37
C ALA A 347 -6.06 -12.94 2.48
N THR A 348 -4.74 -12.83 2.33
CA THR A 348 -3.78 -13.52 3.21
C THR A 348 -3.58 -12.76 4.54
N HIS A 349 -3.49 -11.44 4.51
CA HIS A 349 -3.16 -10.62 5.69
C HIS A 349 -4.39 -10.22 6.51
N LEU A 350 -5.46 -9.83 5.83
CA LEU A 350 -6.68 -9.34 6.49
C LEU A 350 -7.78 -10.41 6.57
N GLY A 351 -7.56 -11.59 5.98
CA GLY A 351 -8.51 -12.71 6.01
C GLY A 351 -9.76 -12.47 5.17
N MET A 352 -9.67 -11.61 4.15
CA MET A 352 -10.81 -11.30 3.29
C MET A 352 -11.12 -12.49 2.37
N SER A 353 -12.34 -13.02 2.45
CA SER A 353 -12.76 -14.08 1.53
C SER A 353 -12.76 -13.59 0.08
N GLU A 354 -12.51 -14.50 -0.86
CA GLU A 354 -12.59 -14.22 -2.29
C GLU A 354 -13.94 -13.62 -2.69
N ALA A 355 -15.04 -14.14 -2.13
CA ALA A 355 -16.38 -13.59 -2.35
C ALA A 355 -16.49 -12.10 -1.98
N VAL A 356 -15.92 -11.68 -0.85
CA VAL A 356 -15.90 -10.27 -0.43
C VAL A 356 -14.98 -9.45 -1.34
N LEU A 357 -13.82 -9.99 -1.71
CA LEU A 357 -12.88 -9.32 -2.60
C LEU A 357 -13.50 -9.03 -3.97
N GLU A 358 -14.27 -9.95 -4.52
CA GLU A 358 -14.87 -9.79 -5.85
C GLU A 358 -16.19 -9.02 -5.85
N ALA A 359 -17.06 -9.26 -4.87
CA ALA A 359 -18.38 -8.65 -4.84
C ALA A 359 -18.34 -7.22 -4.30
N SER A 360 -17.43 -6.94 -3.36
CA SER A 360 -17.42 -5.67 -2.64
C SER A 360 -16.14 -4.88 -2.86
N ILE A 361 -14.96 -5.45 -2.61
CA ILE A 361 -13.71 -4.65 -2.57
C ILE A 361 -13.19 -4.31 -3.96
N PHE A 362 -13.23 -5.22 -4.93
CA PHE A 362 -12.79 -5.03 -6.31
C PHE A 362 -13.87 -5.52 -7.28
N PRO A 363 -14.97 -4.78 -7.45
CA PRO A 363 -16.05 -5.19 -8.35
C PRO A 363 -15.55 -5.33 -9.80
N ALA A 364 -16.17 -6.25 -10.55
CA ALA A 364 -15.82 -6.56 -11.95
C ALA A 364 -14.33 -6.92 -12.14
N SER A 365 -13.78 -7.74 -11.23
CA SER A 365 -12.38 -8.19 -11.30
C SER A 365 -12.19 -9.70 -11.14
N ARG A 366 -13.24 -10.53 -11.34
CA ARG A 366 -13.17 -12.00 -11.17
C ARG A 366 -12.06 -12.66 -11.99
N GLU A 367 -11.80 -12.13 -13.18
CA GLU A 367 -10.74 -12.63 -14.08
C GLU A 367 -9.32 -12.28 -13.60
N VAL A 368 -9.19 -11.48 -12.53
CA VAL A 368 -7.91 -11.10 -11.93
C VAL A 368 -7.75 -11.88 -10.62
N PRO A 369 -7.07 -13.03 -10.63
CA PRO A 369 -6.88 -13.83 -9.42
C PRO A 369 -5.99 -13.09 -8.41
N ALA A 370 -6.13 -13.46 -7.14
CA ALA A 370 -5.23 -12.97 -6.10
C ALA A 370 -3.80 -13.47 -6.33
N MET A 371 -2.81 -12.59 -6.19
CA MET A 371 -1.40 -12.98 -6.31
C MET A 371 -0.97 -13.78 -5.07
N GLU A 372 -0.39 -14.96 -5.29
CA GLU A 372 0.02 -15.88 -4.23
C GLU A 372 1.48 -15.69 -3.79
N GLY A 373 1.85 -16.27 -2.64
CA GLY A 373 3.23 -16.31 -2.16
C GLY A 373 3.80 -14.94 -1.77
N LEU A 374 2.94 -13.94 -1.55
CA LEU A 374 3.33 -12.59 -1.12
C LEU A 374 3.72 -12.51 0.35
N LEU A 375 3.02 -13.26 1.20
CA LEU A 375 3.11 -13.21 2.67
C LEU A 375 3.38 -14.61 3.24
N SER A 376 3.90 -14.65 4.46
CA SER A 376 4.28 -15.89 5.18
C SER A 376 3.17 -16.47 6.05
#